data_AF-A0A833HFP6-F1
#
_entry.id   AF-A0A833HFP6-F1
#
_cell.length_a   1.000
_cell.length_b   1.000
_cell.length_c   1.000
_cell.angle_alpha   90.00
_cell.angle_beta   90.00
_cell.angle_gamma   90.00
#
_symmetry.space_group_name_H-M   'P 1'
#
loop_
_entity.id
_entity.type
_entity.pdbx_description
1 polymer ?
#
loop_
_entity_poly.entity_id
_entity_poly.type
_entity_poly.pdbx_seq_one_letter_code
_entity_poly.pdbx_strand_id
1 'polypeptide(L)'
;MAFVGLVLMTAGPSAGRSSVEGNLHAVAAAMFYAGCLLISGRLCQVYPSIAVTAWMFVGAALSTLPMAVFESRFLPLDGYAWAYMAAYGALTLVAYLLINRGLGKLPTALVAVLGYGQPVIATALAVPLLGEVPGLADLIGAAVVVAGLLLATRPADTP
;
A
#
# COMPACT_ATOMS: atom_id res chain seq x y z
N MET A 1 14.39 -2.41 11.30
CA MET A 1 15.09 -1.40 10.48
C MET A 1 14.15 -0.71 9.50
N ALA A 2 13.48 -1.41 8.57
CA ALA A 2 12.55 -0.77 7.62
C ALA A 2 11.41 0.04 8.28
N PHE A 3 10.82 -0.48 9.36
CA PHE A 3 9.80 0.27 10.14
C PHE A 3 10.32 1.59 10.74
N VAL A 4 11.57 1.60 11.22
CA VAL A 4 12.20 2.81 11.78
C VAL A 4 12.42 3.85 10.68
N GLY A 5 12.87 3.42 9.50
CA GLY A 5 13.01 4.28 8.32
C GLY A 5 11.67 4.87 7.87
N LEU A 6 10.60 4.08 7.86
CA LEU A 6 9.24 4.56 7.59
C LEU A 6 8.82 5.64 8.59
N VAL A 7 8.98 5.38 9.89
CA VAL A 7 8.62 6.36 10.94
C VAL A 7 9.34 7.68 10.71
N LEU A 8 10.64 7.65 10.36
CA LEU A 8 11.43 8.84 10.07
C LEU A 8 10.90 9.63 8.85
N MET A 9 10.46 8.96 7.79
CA MET A 9 9.85 9.65 6.62
C MET A 9 8.47 10.24 6.98
N THR A 10 7.69 9.57 7.83
CA THR A 10 6.33 10.00 8.17
C THR A 10 6.25 11.00 9.32
N ALA A 11 7.34 11.20 10.07
CA ALA A 11 7.41 12.08 11.24
C ALA A 11 7.66 13.56 10.90
N GLY A 12 7.43 13.98 9.65
CA GLY A 12 7.50 15.38 9.22
C GLY A 12 6.59 16.31 10.05
N PRO A 13 6.67 17.65 9.86
CA PRO A 13 6.03 18.62 10.74
C PRO A 13 4.53 18.33 10.88
N SER A 14 4.14 17.76 12.02
CA SER A 14 2.77 17.36 12.30
C SER A 14 1.93 18.63 12.52
N ALA A 15 1.44 19.21 11.42
CA ALA A 15 0.57 20.38 11.44
C ALA A 15 -0.87 20.06 11.86
N GLY A 16 -1.19 18.78 12.12
CA GLY A 16 -2.50 18.31 12.53
C GLY A 16 -2.57 17.90 14.01
N ARG A 17 -3.68 18.22 14.68
CA ARG A 17 -4.00 17.70 16.03
C ARG A 17 -4.12 16.17 15.96
N SER A 18 -3.31 15.46 16.76
CA SER A 18 -3.49 14.01 16.95
C SER A 18 -4.83 13.76 17.63
N SER A 19 -5.74 13.06 16.95
CA SER A 19 -7.04 12.64 17.51
C SER A 19 -6.95 11.16 17.90
N VAL A 20 -7.35 10.84 19.14
CA VAL A 20 -7.39 9.47 19.67
C VAL A 20 -8.30 8.59 18.78
N GLU A 21 -9.40 9.15 18.29
CA GLU A 21 -10.34 8.47 17.40
C GLU A 21 -9.69 8.12 16.06
N GLY A 22 -8.94 9.06 15.46
CA GLY A 22 -8.19 8.82 14.23
C GLY A 22 -7.10 7.76 14.39
N ASN A 23 -6.38 7.77 15.53
CA ASN A 23 -5.38 6.75 15.84
C ASN A 23 -6.03 5.36 15.99
N LEU A 24 -7.20 5.27 16.63
CA LEU A 24 -7.94 4.01 16.77
C LEU A 24 -8.37 3.45 15.42
N HIS A 25 -8.89 4.31 14.53
CA HIS A 25 -9.22 3.93 13.16
C HIS A 25 -8.00 3.47 12.36
N ALA A 26 -6.86 4.15 12.50
CA ALA A 26 -5.62 3.75 11.83
C ALA A 26 -5.13 2.37 12.29
N VAL A 27 -5.18 2.08 13.60
CA VAL A 27 -4.81 0.77 14.15
C VAL A 27 -5.78 -0.31 13.67
N ALA A 28 -7.09 -0.04 13.70
CA ALA A 28 -8.10 -0.96 13.19
C ALA A 28 -7.86 -1.28 11.71
N ALA A 29 -7.64 -0.27 10.87
CA ALA A 29 -7.34 -0.44 9.45
C ALA A 29 -6.07 -1.28 9.21
N ALA A 30 -5.01 -1.03 10.00
CA ALA A 30 -3.78 -1.81 9.91
C ALA A 30 -4.00 -3.29 10.26
N MET A 31 -4.81 -3.58 11.28
CA MET A 31 -5.17 -4.96 11.66
C MET A 31 -5.98 -5.66 10.57
N PHE A 32 -7.00 -5.00 10.01
CA PHE A 32 -7.78 -5.54 8.89
C PHE A 32 -6.90 -5.80 7.66
N TYR A 33 -6.01 -4.87 7.34
CA TYR A 33 -5.10 -5.01 6.20
C TYR A 33 -4.11 -6.17 6.40
N ALA A 34 -3.53 -6.31 7.59
CA ALA A 34 -2.66 -7.43 7.92
C ALA A 34 -3.41 -8.77 7.79
N GLY A 35 -4.64 -8.85 8.29
CA GLY A 35 -5.51 -10.01 8.12
C GLY A 35 -5.79 -10.32 6.65
N CYS A 36 -6.12 -9.30 5.85
CA CYS A 36 -6.33 -9.41 4.42
C CYS A 36 -5.09 -9.97 3.71
N LEU A 37 -3.89 -9.44 3.99
CA LEU A 37 -2.63 -9.94 3.42
C LEU A 37 -2.36 -11.40 3.77
N LEU A 38 -2.62 -11.81 5.02
CA LEU A 38 -2.42 -13.20 5.47
C LEU A 38 -3.40 -14.15 4.76
N ILE A 39 -4.69 -13.81 4.73
CA ILE A 39 -5.73 -14.60 4.06
C ILE A 39 -5.40 -14.72 2.57
N SER A 40 -5.06 -13.60 1.93
CA SER A 40 -4.75 -13.53 0.51
C SER A 40 -3.48 -14.29 0.16
N GLY A 41 -2.49 -14.25 1.05
CA GLY A 41 -1.30 -15.09 1.00
C GLY A 41 -1.66 -16.57 0.96
N ARG A 42 -2.50 -17.03 1.88
CA ARG A 42 -2.97 -18.43 1.92
C ARG A 42 -3.78 -18.79 0.67
N LEU A 43 -4.65 -17.91 0.20
CA LEU A 43 -5.48 -18.14 -0.98
C LEU A 43 -4.64 -18.21 -2.27
N CYS A 44 -3.63 -17.36 -2.42
CA CYS A 44 -2.75 -17.35 -3.60
C CYS A 44 -1.83 -18.58 -3.70
N GLN A 45 -1.68 -19.36 -2.62
CA GLN A 45 -0.94 -20.62 -2.63
C GLN A 45 -1.77 -21.79 -3.19
N VAL A 46 -3.11 -21.69 -3.12
CA VAL A 46 -4.04 -22.76 -3.54
C VAL A 46 -4.78 -22.40 -4.82
N TYR A 47 -5.06 -21.12 -5.05
CA TYR A 47 -5.83 -20.60 -6.17
C TYR A 47 -4.98 -19.70 -7.07
N PRO A 48 -5.32 -19.59 -8.36
CA PRO A 48 -4.62 -18.68 -9.26
C PRO A 48 -4.81 -17.23 -8.80
N SER A 49 -3.71 -16.46 -8.79
CA SER A 49 -3.67 -15.07 -8.29
C SER A 49 -4.73 -14.15 -8.94
N ILE A 50 -5.11 -14.43 -10.19
CA ILE A 50 -6.15 -13.68 -10.90
C ILE A 50 -7.54 -13.86 -10.27
N ALA A 51 -7.88 -15.07 -9.83
CA ALA A 51 -9.15 -15.35 -9.18
C ALA A 51 -9.21 -14.70 -7.81
N VAL A 52 -8.12 -14.76 -7.04
CA VAL A 52 -8.02 -14.09 -5.73
C VAL A 52 -8.18 -12.59 -5.90
N THR A 53 -7.49 -11.99 -6.87
CA THR A 53 -7.60 -10.56 -7.17
C THR A 53 -9.01 -10.18 -7.59
N ALA A 54 -9.64 -10.94 -8.49
CA ALA A 54 -11.02 -10.69 -8.89
C ALA A 54 -11.99 -10.69 -7.70
N TRP A 55 -11.88 -11.68 -6.80
CA TRP A 55 -12.71 -11.74 -5.60
C TRP A 55 -12.45 -10.59 -4.62
N MET A 56 -11.21 -10.11 -4.50
CA MET A 56 -10.91 -8.89 -3.72
C MET A 56 -11.60 -7.67 -4.30
N PHE A 57 -11.54 -7.47 -5.62
CA PHE A 57 -12.19 -6.33 -6.27
C PHE A 57 -13.71 -6.40 -6.18
N VAL A 58 -14.30 -7.60 -6.26
CA VAL A 58 -15.74 -7.81 -6.03
C VAL A 58 -16.11 -7.45 -4.59
N GLY A 59 -15.32 -7.90 -3.60
CA GLY A 59 -15.53 -7.56 -2.19
C GLY A 59 -15.38 -6.06 -1.92
N ALA A 60 -14.40 -5.42 -2.55
CA ALA A 60 -14.20 -3.96 -2.47
C ALA A 60 -15.38 -3.20 -3.09
N ALA A 61 -15.85 -3.63 -4.27
CA ALA A 61 -17.02 -3.03 -4.91
C ALA A 61 -18.28 -3.18 -4.04
N LEU A 62 -18.51 -4.37 -3.48
CA LEU A 62 -19.68 -4.65 -2.64
C LEU A 62 -19.67 -3.87 -1.33
N SER A 63 -18.50 -3.71 -0.70
CA SER A 63 -18.35 -2.92 0.52
C SER A 63 -18.44 -1.42 0.29
N THR A 64 -18.05 -0.95 -0.89
CA THR A 64 -18.13 0.48 -1.26
C THR A 64 -19.55 0.89 -1.72
N LEU A 65 -20.36 -0.05 -2.23
CA LEU A 65 -21.71 0.22 -2.72
C LEU A 65 -22.65 0.87 -1.69
N PRO A 66 -22.72 0.44 -0.41
CA PRO A 66 -23.52 1.12 0.60
C PRO A 66 -23.03 2.55 0.88
N MET A 67 -21.71 2.76 0.83
CA MET A 67 -21.09 4.07 1.05
C MET A 67 -21.52 5.08 -0.02
N ALA A 68 -21.71 4.60 -1.26
CA ALA A 68 -22.18 5.39 -2.39
C ALA A 68 -23.53 6.09 -2.14
N VAL A 69 -24.38 5.53 -1.28
CA VAL A 69 -25.70 6.07 -0.95
C VAL A 69 -25.61 7.29 -0.02
N PHE A 70 -24.54 7.39 0.77
CA PHE A 70 -24.31 8.50 1.71
C PHE A 70 -23.51 9.65 1.10
N GLU A 71 -22.91 9.45 -0.06
CA GLU A 71 -22.03 10.42 -0.72
C GLU A 71 -22.77 11.17 -1.83
N SER A 72 -22.89 12.50 -1.71
CA SER A 72 -23.57 13.34 -2.69
C SER A 72 -22.83 13.48 -4.04
N ARG A 73 -21.55 13.10 -4.10
CA ARG A 73 -20.68 13.17 -5.28
C ARG A 73 -20.04 11.80 -5.59
N PHE A 74 -20.86 10.78 -5.75
CA PHE A 74 -20.37 9.44 -6.08
C PHE A 74 -19.87 9.29 -7.52
N LEU A 75 -20.45 10.02 -8.49
CA LEU A 75 -20.11 9.89 -9.90
C LEU A 75 -19.19 11.04 -10.37
N PRO A 76 -18.16 10.74 -11.20
CA PRO A 76 -17.33 11.77 -11.81
C PRO A 76 -18.16 12.73 -12.65
N LEU A 77 -17.91 14.02 -12.48
CA LEU A 77 -18.68 15.10 -13.12
C LEU A 77 -18.31 15.30 -14.60
N ASP A 78 -17.08 14.98 -14.99
CA ASP A 78 -16.52 15.25 -16.32
C ASP A 78 -15.80 14.04 -16.93
N GLY A 79 -15.66 14.03 -18.26
CA GLY A 79 -14.96 12.98 -19.01
C GLY A 79 -13.48 12.81 -18.59
N TYR A 80 -12.82 13.89 -18.16
CA TYR A 80 -11.46 13.82 -17.62
C TYR A 80 -11.42 13.05 -16.29
N ALA A 81 -12.38 13.27 -15.41
CA ALA A 81 -12.46 12.57 -14.13
C ALA A 81 -12.77 11.07 -14.33
N TRP A 82 -13.58 10.73 -15.33
CA TRP A 82 -13.76 9.34 -15.75
C TRP A 82 -12.48 8.69 -16.28
N ALA A 83 -11.73 9.39 -17.14
CA ALA A 83 -10.46 8.89 -17.66
C ALA A 83 -9.42 8.68 -16.54
N TYR A 84 -9.33 9.62 -15.60
CA TYR A 84 -8.46 9.52 -14.44
C TYR A 84 -8.83 8.32 -13.54
N MET A 85 -10.12 8.17 -13.25
CA MET A 85 -10.64 7.04 -12.45
C MET A 85 -10.39 5.70 -13.12
N ALA A 86 -10.57 5.61 -14.44
CA ALA A 86 -10.27 4.40 -15.22
C ALA A 86 -8.77 4.08 -15.21
N ALA A 87 -7.91 5.08 -15.41
CA ALA A 87 -6.45 4.90 -15.37
C ALA A 87 -5.97 4.47 -13.98
N TYR A 88 -6.46 5.11 -12.92
CA TYR A 88 -6.16 4.76 -11.54
C TYR A 88 -6.64 3.35 -11.18
N GLY A 89 -7.85 2.97 -11.60
CA GLY A 89 -8.40 1.63 -11.43
C GLY A 89 -7.56 0.56 -12.14
N ALA A 90 -7.15 0.81 -13.39
CA ALA A 90 -6.29 -0.08 -14.16
C ALA A 90 -4.92 -0.26 -13.48
N LEU A 91 -4.29 0.83 -13.04
CA LEU A 91 -3.02 0.79 -12.33
C LEU A 91 -3.13 0.01 -11.02
N THR A 92 -4.22 0.22 -10.27
CA THR A 92 -4.51 -0.51 -9.02
C THR A 92 -4.69 -2.00 -9.28
N LEU A 93 -5.42 -2.38 -10.33
CA LEU A 93 -5.61 -3.77 -10.72
C LEU A 93 -4.27 -4.44 -11.03
N VAL A 94 -3.43 -3.80 -11.83
CA VAL A 94 -2.09 -4.30 -12.16
C VAL A 94 -1.25 -4.46 -10.89
N ALA A 95 -1.23 -3.45 -10.02
CA ALA A 95 -0.49 -3.50 -8.76
C ALA A 95 -0.93 -4.67 -7.87
N TYR A 96 -2.24 -4.86 -7.68
CA TYR A 96 -2.76 -5.98 -6.88
C TYR A 96 -2.49 -7.35 -7.51
N LEU A 97 -2.53 -7.47 -8.83
CA LEU A 97 -2.13 -8.71 -9.52
C LEU A 97 -0.65 -9.03 -9.26
N LEU A 98 0.23 -8.02 -9.28
CA LEU A 98 1.65 -8.20 -8.98
C LEU A 98 1.86 -8.62 -7.51
N ILE A 99 1.17 -7.97 -6.57
CA ILE A 99 1.22 -8.32 -5.14
C ILE A 99 0.75 -9.76 -4.91
N ASN A 100 -0.41 -10.14 -5.47
CA ASN A 100 -0.98 -11.48 -5.30
C ASN A 100 -0.13 -12.56 -5.97
N ARG A 101 0.52 -12.26 -7.11
CA ARG A 101 1.54 -13.14 -7.69
C ARG A 101 2.77 -13.28 -6.80
N GLY A 102 3.21 -12.20 -6.16
CA GLY A 102 4.27 -12.21 -5.16
C GLY A 102 3.91 -13.10 -3.97
N LEU A 103 2.71 -12.95 -3.42
CA LEU A 103 2.18 -13.75 -2.31
C LEU A 103 2.07 -15.25 -2.64
N GLY A 104 1.83 -15.61 -3.90
CA GLY A 104 1.86 -17.00 -4.35
C GLY A 104 3.27 -17.62 -4.41
N LYS A 105 4.33 -16.80 -4.45
CA LYS A 105 5.72 -17.26 -4.62
C LYS A 105 6.65 -16.97 -3.44
N LEU A 106 6.32 -15.97 -2.64
CA LEU A 106 7.15 -15.47 -1.54
C LEU A 106 6.41 -15.61 -0.22
N PRO A 107 7.12 -15.76 0.91
CA PRO A 107 6.52 -15.68 2.23
C PRO A 107 5.77 -14.36 2.42
N THR A 108 4.56 -14.39 2.98
CA THR A 108 3.75 -13.18 3.22
C THR A 108 4.51 -12.12 4.03
N ALA A 109 5.36 -12.54 4.97
CA ALA A 109 6.22 -11.65 5.75
C ALA A 109 7.20 -10.85 4.87
N LEU A 110 7.78 -11.47 3.84
CA LEU A 110 8.69 -10.79 2.93
C LEU A 110 7.93 -9.77 2.06
N VAL A 111 6.74 -10.13 1.58
CA VAL A 111 5.87 -9.22 0.82
C VAL A 111 5.46 -8.00 1.66
N ALA A 112 5.14 -8.20 2.94
CA ALA A 112 4.84 -7.11 3.85
C ALA A 112 6.05 -6.17 4.06
N VAL A 113 7.26 -6.72 4.17
CA VAL A 113 8.50 -5.91 4.28
C VAL A 113 8.79 -5.14 3.00
N LEU A 114 8.58 -5.75 1.83
CA LEU A 114 8.68 -5.08 0.52
C LEU A 114 7.70 -3.90 0.40
N GLY A 115 6.53 -4.00 1.05
CA GLY A 115 5.56 -2.90 1.15
C GLY A 115 6.11 -1.62 1.77
N TYR A 116 7.10 -1.72 2.68
CA TYR A 116 7.76 -0.52 3.23
C TYR A 116 8.54 0.29 2.19
N GLY A 117 8.81 -0.25 1.00
CA GLY A 117 9.40 0.50 -0.12
C GLY A 117 8.43 1.49 -0.79
N GLN A 118 7.12 1.31 -0.63
CA GLN A 118 6.10 2.20 -1.20
C GLN A 118 6.30 3.69 -0.85
N PRO A 119 6.50 4.11 0.42
CA PRO A 119 6.78 5.51 0.76
C PRO A 119 8.04 6.05 0.07
N VAL A 120 9.09 5.24 -0.10
CA VAL A 120 10.32 5.66 -0.79
C VAL A 120 10.04 5.99 -2.24
N ILE A 121 9.29 5.14 -2.93
CA ILE A 121 8.87 5.36 -4.32
C ILE A 121 7.93 6.57 -4.39
N ALA A 122 7.02 6.72 -3.44
CA ALA A 122 6.10 7.86 -3.39
C ALA A 122 6.85 9.19 -3.24
N THR A 123 7.80 9.29 -2.31
CA THR A 123 8.64 10.48 -2.14
C THR A 123 9.50 10.73 -3.38
N ALA A 124 10.07 9.70 -4.00
CA ALA A 124 10.85 9.84 -5.22
C ALA A 124 10.01 10.35 -6.41
N LEU A 125 8.74 9.94 -6.51
CA LEU A 125 7.81 10.43 -7.52
C LEU A 125 7.25 11.82 -7.20
N ALA A 126 7.15 12.19 -5.93
CA ALA A 126 6.69 13.51 -5.52
C ALA A 126 7.62 14.63 -6.01
N VAL A 127 8.92 14.39 -6.11
CA VAL A 127 9.89 15.39 -6.60
C VAL A 127 9.58 15.84 -8.04
N PRO A 128 9.50 14.96 -9.05
CA PRO A 128 9.19 15.38 -10.42
C PRO A 128 7.71 15.69 -10.66
N LEU A 129 6.76 15.06 -9.95
CA LEU A 129 5.32 15.27 -10.19
C LEU A 129 4.75 16.45 -9.41
N LEU A 130 5.13 16.62 -8.15
CA LEU A 130 4.60 17.65 -7.24
C LEU A 130 5.58 18.82 -7.04
N GLY A 131 6.85 18.67 -7.43
CA GLY A 131 7.87 19.69 -7.21
C GLY A 131 8.34 19.79 -5.75
N GLU A 132 8.06 18.77 -4.93
CA GLU A 132 8.44 18.75 -3.53
C GLU A 132 9.95 18.50 -3.37
N VAL A 133 10.59 19.23 -2.47
CA VAL A 133 12.01 19.01 -2.13
C VAL A 133 12.06 18.10 -0.89
N PRO A 134 12.56 16.86 -1.00
CA PRO A 134 12.59 15.93 0.11
C PRO A 134 13.53 16.44 1.20
N GLY A 135 13.09 16.34 2.45
CA GLY A 135 13.89 16.75 3.59
C GLY A 135 15.05 15.79 3.87
N LEU A 136 15.98 16.21 4.72
CA LEU A 136 17.10 15.35 5.14
C LEU A 136 16.60 14.09 5.87
N ALA A 137 15.50 14.21 6.63
CA ALA A 137 14.86 13.08 7.30
C ALA A 137 14.27 12.06 6.29
N ASP A 138 13.70 12.52 5.18
CA ASP A 138 13.16 11.65 4.13
C ASP A 138 14.27 10.86 3.43
N LEU A 139 15.40 11.53 3.15
CA LEU A 139 16.59 10.90 2.57
C LEU A 139 17.17 9.81 3.48
N ILE A 140 17.32 10.11 4.77
CA ILE A 140 17.83 9.16 5.77
C ILE A 140 16.84 8.00 5.94
N GLY A 141 15.54 8.31 6.06
CA GLY A 141 14.49 7.31 6.17
C GLY A 141 14.45 6.37 4.95
N ALA A 142 14.54 6.93 3.74
CA ALA A 142 14.62 6.18 2.50
C ALA A 142 15.83 5.25 2.46
N ALA A 143 17.02 5.74 2.82
CA ALA A 143 18.22 4.92 2.88
C ALA A 143 18.08 3.74 3.87
N VAL A 144 17.49 3.98 5.05
CA VAL A 144 17.24 2.94 6.06
C VAL A 144 16.22 1.90 5.58
N VAL A 145 15.16 2.33 4.89
CA VAL A 145 14.19 1.42 4.28
C VAL A 145 14.86 0.54 3.23
N VAL A 146 15.62 1.14 2.30
CA VAL A 146 16.31 0.41 1.23
C VAL A 146 17.31 -0.58 1.82
N ALA A 147 18.11 -0.17 2.82
CA ALA A 147 19.06 -1.07 3.49
C ALA A 147 18.35 -2.24 4.18
N GLY A 148 17.25 -1.95 4.89
CA GLY A 148 16.42 -2.96 5.54
C GLY A 148 15.81 -3.95 4.53
N LEU A 149 15.42 -3.45 3.36
CA LEU A 149 14.85 -4.27 2.32
C LEU A 149 15.89 -5.19 1.66
N LEU A 150 17.06 -4.64 1.34
CA LEU A 150 18.18 -5.41 0.79
C LEU A 150 18.56 -6.57 1.71
N LEU A 151 18.61 -6.33 3.03
CA LEU A 151 18.87 -7.37 4.02
C LEU A 151 17.77 -8.44 4.05
N ALA A 152 16.50 -8.05 3.96
CA ALA A 152 15.37 -8.99 3.95
C ALA A 152 15.32 -9.86 2.69
N THR A 153 15.84 -9.36 1.57
CA THR A 153 15.94 -10.10 0.31
C THR A 153 17.19 -10.95 0.16
N ARG A 154 18.14 -10.89 1.11
CA ARG A 154 19.33 -11.76 1.06
C ARG A 154 18.90 -13.22 1.23
N PRO A 155 19.40 -14.15 0.39
CA PRO A 155 19.29 -15.57 0.67
C PRO A 155 19.84 -15.80 2.08
N ALA A 156 19.05 -16.43 2.95
CA ALA A 156 19.62 -16.98 4.16
C ALA A 156 20.64 -18.02 3.70
N ASP A 157 21.93 -17.79 3.96
CA ASP A 157 22.94 -18.82 3.82
C ASP A 157 22.51 -19.97 4.73
N THR A 158 21.86 -20.98 4.15
CA THR A 158 21.58 -22.25 4.83
C THR A 158 22.87 -23.07 4.80
N PRO A 159 23.50 -23.34 5.95
CA PRO A 159 24.61 -24.27 6.04
C PRO A 159 24.19 -25.72 5.74
#